data_AF-G9HRE0-F1
#
_entry.id   AF-G9HRE0-F1
#
_cell.length_a   1.000
_cell.length_b   1.000
_cell.length_c   1.000
_cell.angle_alpha   90.00
_cell.angle_beta   90.00
_cell.angle_gamma   90.00
#
_symmetry.space_group_name_H-M   'P 1'
#
loop_
_entity.id
_entity.type
_entity.pdbx_description
1 polymer ?
#
loop_
_entity_poly.entity_id
_entity_poly.type
_entity_poly.pdbx_seq_one_letter_code
_entity_poly.pdbx_strand_id
1 'polypeptide(L)' 'MVVFGLNPNMISKTAHRFKNTRPINIFTGKGVRFTRQIIYRKTGKVSNYR' A
#
# COMPACT_ATOMS: atom_id res chain seq x y z
N MET A 1 4.06 -7.22 -9.12
CA MET A 1 3.18 -6.94 -10.28
C MET A 1 3.61 -5.62 -10.89
N VAL A 2 3.79 -5.60 -12.21
CA VAL A 2 4.14 -4.41 -12.99
C VAL A 2 3.02 -4.20 -14.00
N VAL A 3 2.59 -2.95 -14.19
CA VAL A 3 1.52 -2.59 -15.14
C VAL A 3 2.15 -1.81 -16.28
N PHE A 4 1.92 -2.25 -17.52
CA PHE A 4 2.39 -1.59 -18.73
C PHE A 4 1.19 -1.06 -19.54
N GLY A 5 1.40 -0.01 -20.33
CA GLY A 5 0.36 0.57 -21.19
C GLY A 5 0.87 1.79 -21.95
N LEU A 6 0.07 2.28 -22.90
CA LEU A 6 0.40 3.43 -23.74
C LEU A 6 -0.01 4.76 -23.09
N ASN A 7 -1.18 4.78 -22.44
CA ASN A 7 -1.72 6.00 -21.84
C ASN A 7 -1.37 6.07 -20.33
N PRO A 8 -0.55 7.04 -19.89
CA PRO A 8 -0.13 7.14 -18.49
C PRO A 8 -1.30 7.38 -17.52
N ASN A 9 -2.34 8.10 -17.95
CA ASN A 9 -3.52 8.36 -17.12
C ASN A 9 -4.30 7.07 -16.82
N MET A 10 -4.41 6.18 -17.80
CA MET A 10 -5.07 4.89 -17.62
C MET A 10 -4.25 3.94 -16.75
N ILE A 11 -2.92 3.91 -16.95
CA ILE A 11 -2.01 3.10 -16.13
C ILE A 11 -2.11 3.51 -14.67
N SER A 12 -2.05 4.82 -14.39
CA SER A 12 -2.19 5.36 -13.03
C SER A 12 -3.53 4.99 -12.41
N LYS A 13 -4.66 5.22 -13.11
CA LYS A 13 -6.00 4.85 -12.63
C LYS A 13 -6.11 3.36 -12.31
N THR A 14 -5.61 2.50 -13.19
CA THR A 14 -5.63 1.04 -12.98
C THR A 14 -4.74 0.63 -11.82
N ALA A 15 -3.53 1.18 -11.70
CA ALA A 15 -2.62 0.91 -10.59
C ALA A 15 -3.22 1.35 -9.24
N HIS A 16 -3.93 2.48 -9.21
CA HIS A 16 -4.68 2.93 -8.04
C HIS A 16 -5.84 1.99 -7.69
N ARG A 17 -6.59 1.49 -8.67
CA ARG A 17 -7.64 0.47 -8.42
C ARG A 17 -7.04 -0.78 -7.77
N PHE A 18 -5.90 -1.26 -8.26
CA PHE A 18 -5.19 -2.41 -7.64
C PHE A 18 -4.71 -2.13 -6.22
N LYS A 19 -4.16 -0.94 -5.95
CA LYS A 19 -3.78 -0.56 -4.58
C LYS A 19 -4.98 -0.55 -3.63
N ASN A 20 -6.13 -0.09 -4.11
CA ASN A 20 -7.33 0.08 -3.29
C ASN A 20 -8.04 -1.22 -2.93
N THR A 21 -7.74 -2.35 -3.60
CA THR A 21 -8.31 -3.65 -3.23
C THR A 21 -7.83 -4.12 -1.85
N ARG A 22 -6.58 -3.82 -1.51
CA ARG A 22 -6.01 -4.14 -0.20
C ARG A 22 -4.88 -3.15 0.14
N PRO A 23 -5.19 -1.95 0.63
CA PRO A 23 -4.17 -0.98 1.00
C PRO A 23 -3.30 -1.49 2.17
N ILE A 24 -2.10 -0.92 2.29
CA ILE A 24 -1.18 -1.28 3.38
C ILE A 24 -1.76 -0.91 4.75
N ASN A 25 -1.82 -1.89 5.64
CA ASN A 25 -2.25 -1.67 7.02
C ASN A 25 -1.11 -0.99 7.82
N ILE A 26 -1.42 0.13 8.49
CA ILE A 26 -0.44 0.94 9.24
C ILE A 26 0.17 0.21 10.44
N PHE A 27 -0.51 -0.79 11.02
CA PHE A 27 -0.01 -1.54 12.17
C PHE A 27 0.86 -2.74 11.74
N THR A 28 0.37 -3.48 10.74
CA THR A 28 1.00 -4.76 10.34
C THR A 28 1.93 -4.63 9.13
N GLY A 29 1.82 -3.55 8.35
CA GLY A 29 2.55 -3.38 7.10
C GLY A 29 2.10 -4.31 5.97
N LYS A 30 1.01 -5.07 6.15
CA LYS A 30 0.48 -6.03 5.17
C LYS A 30 -0.47 -5.31 4.20
N GLY A 31 -0.34 -5.60 2.90
CA GLY A 31 -1.18 -5.03 1.84
C GLY A 31 -0.39 -4.66 0.59
N VAL A 32 -1.05 -4.01 -0.36
CA VAL A 32 -0.51 -3.53 -1.63
C VAL A 32 0.01 -2.10 -1.47
N ARG A 33 1.20 -1.85 -2.01
CA ARG A 33 1.84 -0.53 -2.05
C ARG A 33 2.53 -0.30 -3.39
N PHE A 34 2.80 0.95 -3.71
CA PHE A 34 3.76 1.27 -4.76
C PHE A 34 5.20 1.02 -4.26
N THR A 35 6.09 0.64 -5.18
CA THR A 35 7.46 0.22 -4.87
C THR A 35 8.28 1.30 -4.17
N ARG A 36 8.04 2.58 -4.46
CA ARG A 36 8.75 3.74 -3.87
C ARG A 36 7.85 4.63 -3.00
N GLN A 37 6.84 4.07 -2.36
CA GLN A 37 5.94 4.81 -1.47
C GLN A 37 6.49 4.87 -0.03
N ILE A 38 6.43 6.06 0.60
CA ILE A 38 6.68 6.24 2.04
C ILE A 38 5.58 5.51 2.84
N ILE A 39 5.97 4.69 3.82
CA ILE A 39 5.04 3.95 4.68
C ILE A 39 5.10 4.50 6.09
N TYR A 40 3.95 4.96 6.59
CA TYR A 40 3.77 5.26 8.00
C TYR A 40 3.38 4.00 8.76
N ARG A 41 4.06 3.72 9.88
CA ARG A 41 3.76 2.59 10.75
C ARG A 41 3.38 3.07 12.14
N LYS A 42 2.34 2.46 12.71
CA LYS A 42 1.92 2.69 14.09
C LYS A 42 2.14 1.42 14.89
N THR A 43 2.66 1.55 16.12
CA THR A 43 2.78 0.42 17.04
C THR A 43 1.39 -0.12 17.37
N GLY A 44 1.27 -1.45 17.43
CA GLY A 44 0.03 -2.14 17.80
C GLY A 44 -0.27 -2.01 19.30
N LYS A 45 -1.18 -2.83 19.82
CA LYS A 45 -1.44 -2.92 21.26
C LYS A 45 -0.15 -3.34 21.96
N VAL A 46 0.54 -2.38 22.58
CA VAL A 46 1.68 -2.64 23.44
C VAL A 46 1.08 -3.06 24.78
N SER A 47 1.11 -4.36 25.09
CA SER A 47 0.83 -4.79 26.46
C SER A 47 2.03 -4.36 27.31
N ASN A 48 1.87 -3.29 28.09
CA ASN A 48 2.76 -2.97 29.20
C ASN A 48 2.58 -4.06 30.27
N TYR A 49 3.15 -5.24 30.05
CA TYR A 49 3.56 -6.07 31.17
C TYR A 49 5.00 -5.69 31.48
N ARG A 50 5.21 -5.35 32.77
CA ARG A 50 6.40 -4.72 33.35
C ARG A 50 7.71 -5.34 32.89
#